data_AF-A0A538P3M0-F1
#
_entry.id   AF-A0A538P3M0-F1
#
_cell.length_a   1.000
_cell.length_b   1.000
_cell.length_c   1.000
_cell.angle_alpha   90.00
_cell.angle_beta   90.00
_cell.angle_gamma   90.00
#
_symmetry.space_group_name_H-M   'P 1'
#
loop_
_entity.id
_entity.type
_entity.pdbx_description
1 polymer ?
#
loop_
_entity_poly.entity_id
_entity_poly.type
_entity_poly.pdbx_seq_one_letter_code
_entity_poly.pdbx_strand_id
1 'polypeptide(L)'
;MAGIISAVIMFSMLFSVGTGYFLFVNTTNTFYVKSLSDRTSAMQAQLNEALVVVSAAGSNNHLTLTVTNNAAISTNITGVLLIDPNKALYTFGVGLSSNTTPALPIGLSQGGSATVDTSLLIVAGTYTIKVLTQRGNAFSATYPPSAVALAEQALASGVIGDLYIAFHSFTWYKVVTCNGTQQCLQKQGNGFAVPATSTTAPIAFSMTVTDLNPLRLNITLDQFTLMTEFVPPVPGFGGGSANSYAWYIVSNSTNVLSAYSKFTLFYNRPVTLVFASSSAGTLVPYAPVILSGTITYGFLVSHGCQGMKQASCQSTTDNYGQVSPYVSTLYY
;
A
#
# COMPACT_ATOMS: atom_id res chain seq x y z
N MET A 1 55.73 -31.93 33.72
CA MET A 1 54.44 -31.58 34.36
C MET A 1 53.91 -30.21 33.94
N ALA A 2 54.69 -29.12 33.99
CA ALA A 2 54.21 -27.78 33.65
C ALA A 2 53.56 -27.65 32.25
N GLY A 3 54.10 -28.31 31.22
CA GLY A 3 53.51 -28.30 29.87
C GLY A 3 52.14 -28.95 29.76
N ILE A 4 51.88 -30.01 30.54
CA ILE A 4 50.58 -30.70 30.57
C ILE A 4 49.53 -29.80 31.22
N ILE A 5 49.90 -29.13 32.32
CA ILE A 5 49.01 -28.19 33.02
C ILE A 5 48.65 -27.00 32.13
N SER A 6 49.64 -26.43 31.42
CA SER A 6 49.40 -25.33 30.46
C SER A 6 48.47 -25.74 29.31
N ALA A 7 48.67 -26.94 28.74
CA ALA A 7 47.81 -27.46 27.67
C ALA A 7 46.35 -27.64 28.13
N VAL A 8 46.13 -28.16 29.33
CA VAL A 8 44.78 -28.35 29.90
C VAL A 8 44.08 -27.00 30.13
N ILE A 9 44.80 -25.99 30.63
CA ILE A 9 44.26 -24.64 30.83
C ILE A 9 43.88 -23.99 29.49
N MET A 10 44.77 -24.06 28.50
CA MET A 10 44.50 -23.51 27.17
C MET A 10 43.31 -24.19 26.50
N PHE A 11 43.21 -25.53 26.60
CA PHE A 11 42.09 -26.28 26.04
C PHE A 11 40.77 -25.93 26.73
N SER A 12 40.79 -25.74 28.05
CA SER A 12 39.61 -25.31 28.83
C SER A 12 39.16 -23.90 28.46
N MET A 13 40.10 -22.96 28.23
CA MET A 13 39.79 -21.61 27.76
C MET A 13 39.20 -21.62 26.34
N LEU A 14 39.75 -22.42 25.42
CA LEU A 14 39.21 -22.56 24.07
C LEU A 14 37.81 -23.17 24.07
N PHE A 15 37.56 -24.19 24.89
CA PHE A 15 36.23 -24.79 24.98
C PHE A 15 35.20 -23.86 25.61
N SER A 16 35.55 -23.16 26.70
CA SER A 16 34.62 -22.22 27.35
C SER A 16 34.26 -21.03 26.47
N VAL A 17 35.25 -20.40 25.83
CA VAL A 17 35.01 -19.25 24.93
C VAL A 17 34.34 -19.71 23.63
N GLY A 18 34.81 -20.80 23.03
CA GLY A 18 34.24 -21.33 21.78
C GLY A 18 32.80 -21.80 21.93
N THR A 19 32.50 -22.55 22.99
CA THR A 19 31.13 -22.99 23.29
C THR A 19 30.24 -21.80 23.66
N GLY A 20 30.74 -20.85 24.46
CA GLY A 20 30.01 -19.64 24.82
C GLY A 20 29.65 -18.78 23.60
N TYR A 21 30.60 -18.57 22.70
CA TYR A 21 30.37 -17.83 21.46
C TYR A 21 29.40 -18.56 20.53
N PHE A 22 29.56 -19.88 20.36
CA PHE A 22 28.65 -20.68 19.54
C PHE A 22 27.20 -20.64 20.08
N LEU A 23 27.02 -20.80 21.39
CA LEU A 23 25.71 -20.69 22.03
C LEU A 23 25.13 -19.29 21.88
N PHE A 24 25.94 -18.23 22.04
CA PHE A 24 25.50 -16.85 21.84
C PHE A 24 25.02 -16.61 20.40
N VAL A 25 25.80 -17.03 19.39
CA VAL A 25 25.43 -16.87 17.98
C VAL A 25 24.16 -17.65 17.64
N ASN A 26 24.05 -18.90 18.11
CA ASN A 26 22.87 -19.73 17.84
C ASN A 26 21.60 -19.17 18.51
N THR A 27 21.73 -18.69 19.74
CA THR A 27 20.63 -18.06 20.48
C THR A 27 20.20 -16.76 19.81
N THR A 28 21.16 -15.92 19.40
CA THR A 28 20.87 -14.65 18.69
C THR A 28 20.20 -14.90 17.34
N ASN A 29 20.67 -15.90 16.57
CA ASN A 29 20.04 -16.30 15.32
C ASN A 29 18.62 -16.82 15.52
N THR A 30 18.38 -17.59 16.58
CA THR A 30 17.03 -18.10 16.90
C THR A 30 16.06 -16.95 17.21
N PHE A 31 16.49 -15.96 18.00
CA PHE A 31 15.68 -14.76 18.25
C PHE A 31 15.41 -13.97 16.98
N TYR A 32 16.42 -13.78 16.15
CA TYR A 32 16.28 -13.09 14.87
C TYR A 32 15.25 -13.79 13.96
N VAL A 33 15.42 -15.09 13.70
CA VAL A 33 14.50 -15.87 12.86
C VAL A 33 13.07 -15.85 13.41
N LYS A 34 12.93 -16.00 14.74
CA LYS A 34 11.62 -15.91 15.39
C LYS A 34 10.98 -14.53 15.19
N SER A 35 11.71 -13.46 15.44
CA SER A 35 11.18 -12.10 15.25
C SER A 35 10.77 -11.81 13.80
N LEU A 36 11.51 -12.35 12.82
CA LEU A 36 11.17 -12.23 11.40
C LEU A 36 9.88 -13.00 11.06
N SER A 37 9.74 -14.23 11.58
CA SER A 37 8.55 -15.05 11.43
C SER A 37 7.32 -14.40 12.08
N ASP A 38 7.47 -13.88 13.30
CA ASP A 38 6.41 -13.21 14.05
C ASP A 38 5.97 -11.93 13.33
N ARG A 39 6.93 -11.13 12.83
CA ARG A 39 6.65 -9.93 12.03
C ARG A 39 5.91 -10.28 10.74
N THR A 40 6.36 -11.30 10.02
CA THR A 40 5.71 -11.75 8.77
C THR A 40 4.27 -12.19 9.03
N SER A 41 4.05 -12.96 10.10
CA SER A 41 2.71 -13.42 10.50
C SER A 41 1.80 -12.26 10.92
N ALA A 42 2.34 -11.29 11.68
CA ALA A 42 1.61 -10.09 12.08
C ALA A 42 1.22 -9.23 10.87
N MET A 43 2.12 -9.08 9.89
CA MET A 43 1.85 -8.35 8.65
C MET A 43 0.82 -9.05 7.78
N GLN A 44 0.89 -10.38 7.64
CA GLN A 44 -0.12 -11.14 6.92
C GLN A 44 -1.50 -11.01 7.58
N ALA A 45 -1.55 -11.05 8.92
CA ALA A 45 -2.79 -10.81 9.65
C ALA A 45 -3.31 -9.37 9.42
N GLN A 46 -2.43 -8.37 9.38
CA GLN A 46 -2.83 -7.00 9.06
C GLN A 46 -3.42 -6.89 7.63
N LEU A 47 -2.80 -7.50 6.63
CA LEU A 47 -3.31 -7.49 5.25
C LEU A 47 -4.67 -8.19 5.08
N ASN A 48 -4.99 -9.12 5.97
CA ASN A 48 -6.23 -9.87 5.94
C ASN A 48 -7.39 -9.17 6.67
N GLU A 49 -7.17 -8.01 7.32
CA GLU A 49 -8.26 -7.25 7.91
C GLU A 49 -9.12 -6.57 6.85
N ALA A 50 -10.43 -6.65 7.00
CA ALA A 50 -11.41 -6.09 6.08
C ALA A 50 -12.62 -5.65 6.90
N LEU A 51 -12.65 -4.38 7.28
CA LEU A 51 -13.78 -3.76 7.97
C LEU A 51 -14.58 -2.88 7.02
N VAL A 52 -15.90 -2.89 7.20
CA VAL A 52 -16.82 -1.93 6.58
C VAL A 52 -17.35 -1.03 7.68
N VAL A 53 -17.20 0.28 7.51
CA VAL A 53 -17.66 1.30 8.46
C VAL A 53 -18.84 2.01 7.82
N VAL A 54 -19.97 2.06 8.52
CA VAL A 54 -21.17 2.78 8.08
C VAL A 54 -21.52 3.81 9.14
N SER A 55 -21.76 5.04 8.71
CA SER A 55 -22.15 6.12 9.61
C SER A 55 -23.66 6.39 9.55
N ALA A 56 -24.24 6.80 10.67
CA ALA A 56 -25.65 7.16 10.77
C ALA A 56 -25.89 8.20 11.86
N ALA A 57 -27.02 8.92 11.76
CA ALA A 57 -27.55 9.67 12.89
C ALA A 57 -28.18 8.70 13.88
N GLY A 58 -27.63 8.67 15.09
CA GLY A 58 -28.20 7.93 16.21
C GLY A 58 -29.28 8.70 16.95
N SER A 59 -29.64 8.18 18.12
CA SER A 59 -30.50 8.89 19.07
C SER A 59 -29.95 10.27 19.40
N ASN A 60 -30.83 11.25 19.60
CA ASN A 60 -30.47 12.64 19.93
C ASN A 60 -29.58 13.34 18.88
N ASN A 61 -29.60 12.88 17.62
CA ASN A 61 -28.81 13.45 16.53
C ASN A 61 -27.29 13.38 16.79
N HIS A 62 -26.86 12.34 17.50
CA HIS A 62 -25.44 12.02 17.66
C HIS A 62 -24.93 11.24 16.45
N LEU A 63 -23.64 11.42 16.13
CA LEU A 63 -22.98 10.62 15.10
C LEU A 63 -22.67 9.21 15.63
N THR A 64 -23.27 8.20 15.00
CA THR A 64 -23.07 6.79 15.31
C THR A 64 -22.38 6.08 14.16
N LEU A 65 -21.59 5.06 14.50
CA LEU A 65 -20.79 4.28 13.55
C LEU A 65 -21.07 2.80 13.77
N THR A 66 -21.48 2.10 12.71
CA THR A 66 -21.57 0.64 12.69
C THR A 66 -20.36 0.10 11.96
N VAL A 67 -19.58 -0.75 12.62
CA VAL A 67 -18.39 -1.38 12.02
C VAL A 67 -18.65 -2.87 11.91
N THR A 68 -18.50 -3.41 10.71
CA THR A 68 -18.70 -4.83 10.40
C THR A 68 -17.40 -5.46 9.92
N ASN A 69 -17.05 -6.60 10.49
CA ASN A 69 -15.86 -7.35 10.12
C ASN A 69 -16.18 -8.39 9.03
N ASN A 70 -15.73 -8.11 7.80
CA ASN A 70 -15.87 -9.01 6.66
C ASN A 70 -14.63 -9.89 6.44
N ALA A 71 -13.59 -9.76 7.28
CA ALA A 71 -12.41 -10.60 7.19
C ALA A 71 -12.65 -12.00 7.75
N ALA A 72 -11.79 -12.95 7.33
CA ALA A 72 -11.70 -14.28 7.91
C ALA A 72 -10.98 -14.32 9.29
N ILE A 73 -10.57 -13.16 9.82
CA ILE A 73 -9.88 -13.03 11.10
C ILE A 73 -10.62 -12.07 12.02
N SER A 74 -10.57 -12.33 13.32
CA SER A 74 -11.09 -11.39 14.31
C SER A 74 -10.18 -10.16 14.43
N THR A 75 -10.77 -9.00 14.63
CA THR A 75 -10.05 -7.73 14.81
C THR A 75 -10.65 -6.93 15.95
N ASN A 76 -9.85 -6.06 16.55
CA ASN A 76 -10.33 -5.15 17.60
C ASN A 76 -10.19 -3.72 17.10
N ILE A 77 -11.25 -2.95 17.28
CA ILE A 77 -11.26 -1.51 17.04
C ILE A 77 -10.69 -0.85 18.28
N THR A 78 -9.68 0.00 18.11
CA THR A 78 -8.96 0.66 19.21
C THR A 78 -9.14 2.17 19.22
N GLY A 79 -9.49 2.76 18.08
CA GLY A 79 -9.69 4.20 17.97
C GLY A 79 -10.66 4.61 16.88
N VAL A 80 -11.26 5.78 17.06
CA VAL A 80 -12.10 6.45 16.08
C VAL A 80 -11.62 7.90 15.97
N LEU A 81 -11.32 8.33 14.76
CA LEU A 81 -10.93 9.70 14.43
C LEU A 81 -12.01 10.31 13.54
N LEU A 82 -12.35 11.56 13.82
CA LEU A 82 -13.47 12.25 13.21
C LEU A 82 -13.03 13.65 12.83
N ILE A 83 -13.21 14.04 11.57
CA ILE A 83 -13.03 15.41 11.12
C ILE A 83 -14.42 15.95 10.80
N ASP A 84 -14.81 17.02 11.47
CA ASP A 84 -16.10 17.68 11.26
C ASP A 84 -16.09 18.58 10.00
N PRO A 85 -17.24 19.15 9.62
CA PRO A 85 -17.31 20.08 8.49
C PRO A 85 -16.42 21.32 8.65
N ASN A 86 -16.14 21.74 9.90
CA ASN A 86 -15.28 22.89 10.23
C ASN A 86 -13.79 22.52 10.31
N LYS A 87 -13.43 21.28 9.95
CA LYS A 87 -12.05 20.74 10.00
C LYS A 87 -11.48 20.55 11.42
N ALA A 88 -12.32 20.52 12.44
CA ALA A 88 -11.96 20.13 13.79
C ALA A 88 -11.80 18.60 13.89
N LEU A 89 -10.69 18.17 14.49
CA LEU A 89 -10.40 16.76 14.73
C LEU A 89 -10.89 16.34 16.12
N TYR A 90 -11.71 15.30 16.16
CA TYR A 90 -12.16 14.62 17.36
C TYR A 90 -11.57 13.21 17.39
N THR A 91 -11.13 12.77 18.58
CA THR A 91 -10.44 11.50 18.76
C THR A 91 -11.06 10.73 19.92
N PHE A 92 -11.34 9.46 19.69
CA PHE A 92 -11.96 8.57 20.67
C PHE A 92 -11.22 7.24 20.73
N GLY A 93 -10.97 6.72 21.93
CA GLY A 93 -10.47 5.36 22.11
C GLY A 93 -9.35 5.22 23.12
N VAL A 94 -8.56 4.15 22.98
CA VAL A 94 -7.56 3.76 23.97
C VAL A 94 -6.42 4.78 24.00
N GLY A 95 -6.15 5.35 25.18
CA GLY A 95 -5.11 6.36 25.37
C GLY A 95 -5.48 7.76 24.89
N LEU A 96 -6.75 8.03 24.61
CA LEU A 96 -7.27 9.33 24.20
C LEU A 96 -8.13 9.97 25.31
N SER A 97 -8.36 11.27 25.21
CA SER A 97 -9.10 12.05 26.23
C SER A 97 -10.60 11.77 26.26
N SER A 98 -11.15 11.18 25.20
CA SER A 98 -12.57 10.83 25.07
C SER A 98 -12.71 9.40 24.54
N ASN A 99 -13.87 8.80 24.76
CA ASN A 99 -14.18 7.44 24.27
C ASN A 99 -15.62 7.37 23.76
N THR A 100 -15.91 6.39 22.93
CA THR A 100 -17.25 6.12 22.43
C THR A 100 -18.10 5.40 23.48
N THR A 101 -19.38 5.24 23.18
CA THR A 101 -20.30 4.36 23.92
C THR A 101 -20.81 3.26 22.99
N PRO A 102 -20.54 1.96 23.24
CA PRO A 102 -19.66 1.42 24.27
C PRO A 102 -18.19 1.83 24.06
N ALA A 103 -17.41 1.76 25.15
CA ALA A 103 -16.01 2.18 25.17
C ALA A 103 -15.12 1.24 24.33
N LEU A 104 -14.19 1.82 23.56
CA LEU A 104 -13.13 1.10 22.87
C LEU A 104 -12.06 0.64 23.87
N PRO A 105 -11.41 -0.53 23.68
CA PRO A 105 -11.46 -1.34 22.46
C PRO A 105 -12.65 -2.30 22.40
N ILE A 106 -13.15 -2.56 21.19
CA ILE A 106 -14.24 -3.52 20.95
C ILE A 106 -13.74 -4.60 19.99
N GLY A 107 -13.94 -5.86 20.37
CA GLY A 107 -13.60 -7.01 19.52
C GLY A 107 -14.73 -7.38 18.56
N LEU A 108 -14.36 -7.61 17.31
CA LEU A 108 -15.24 -8.08 16.24
C LEU A 108 -14.76 -9.45 15.77
N SER A 109 -15.60 -10.47 15.98
CA SER A 109 -15.41 -11.78 15.36
C SER A 109 -15.61 -11.72 13.84
N GLN A 110 -15.23 -12.78 13.12
CA GLN A 110 -15.55 -12.92 11.69
C GLN A 110 -17.07 -12.77 11.46
N GLY A 111 -17.46 -11.88 10.55
CA GLY A 111 -18.87 -11.54 10.28
C GLY A 111 -19.57 -10.73 11.37
N GLY A 112 -18.89 -10.42 12.48
CA GLY A 112 -19.43 -9.67 13.60
C GLY A 112 -19.56 -8.18 13.28
N SER A 113 -20.50 -7.52 13.94
CA SER A 113 -20.65 -6.06 13.87
C SER A 113 -20.82 -5.44 15.25
N ALA A 114 -20.39 -4.19 15.40
CA ALA A 114 -20.62 -3.39 16.59
C ALA A 114 -21.01 -1.97 16.19
N THR A 115 -21.93 -1.37 16.95
CA THR A 115 -22.30 0.03 16.80
C THR A 115 -21.71 0.84 17.95
N VAL A 116 -21.11 1.98 17.65
CA VAL A 116 -20.55 2.92 18.62
C VAL A 116 -21.17 4.30 18.44
N ASP A 117 -21.54 4.93 19.54
CA ASP A 117 -21.96 6.33 19.62
C ASP A 117 -20.76 7.20 20.04
N THR A 118 -20.51 8.25 19.27
CA THR A 118 -19.43 9.21 19.52
C THR A 118 -19.85 10.33 20.47
N SER A 119 -21.16 10.45 20.78
CA SER A 119 -21.76 11.58 21.51
C SER A 119 -21.55 12.94 20.84
N LEU A 120 -21.08 12.96 19.59
CA LEU A 120 -20.86 14.17 18.83
C LEU A 120 -22.18 14.59 18.16
N LEU A 121 -22.69 15.77 18.48
CA LEU A 121 -23.86 16.33 17.81
C LEU A 121 -23.56 16.62 16.33
N ILE A 122 -24.44 16.12 15.46
CA ILE A 122 -24.34 16.32 14.03
C ILE A 122 -24.71 17.77 13.68
N VAL A 123 -23.80 18.45 12.99
CA VAL A 123 -24.00 19.74 12.33
C VAL A 123 -24.10 19.56 10.81
N ALA A 124 -24.62 20.57 10.11
CA ALA A 124 -24.73 20.53 8.66
C ALA A 124 -23.34 20.48 7.99
N GLY A 125 -23.13 19.50 7.11
CA GLY A 125 -21.92 19.33 6.32
C GLY A 125 -21.47 17.88 6.24
N THR A 126 -20.23 17.66 5.78
CA THR A 126 -19.64 16.33 5.65
C THR A 126 -18.60 16.08 6.73
N TYR A 127 -18.74 14.95 7.41
CA TYR A 127 -17.77 14.40 8.33
C TYR A 127 -16.94 13.34 7.63
N THR A 128 -15.65 13.30 7.95
CA THR A 128 -14.75 12.19 7.60
C THR A 128 -14.46 11.39 8.84
N ILE A 129 -14.74 10.09 8.80
CA ILE A 129 -14.54 9.16 9.90
C ILE A 129 -13.40 8.22 9.53
N LYS A 130 -12.52 7.92 10.47
CA LYS A 130 -11.53 6.84 10.38
C LYS A 130 -11.61 5.96 11.62
N VAL A 131 -11.72 4.66 11.41
CA VAL A 131 -11.72 3.64 12.45
C VAL A 131 -10.38 2.92 12.41
N LEU A 132 -9.69 2.87 13.56
CA LEU A 132 -8.38 2.26 13.71
C LEU A 132 -8.50 0.88 14.37
N THR A 133 -7.76 -0.09 13.84
CA THR A 133 -7.64 -1.42 14.45
C THR A 133 -6.40 -1.52 15.34
N GLN A 134 -6.39 -2.51 16.23
CA GLN A 134 -5.22 -2.84 17.04
C GLN A 134 -3.97 -3.21 16.22
N ARG A 135 -4.15 -3.61 14.95
CA ARG A 135 -3.05 -3.96 14.04
C ARG A 135 -2.57 -2.77 13.21
N GLY A 136 -3.14 -1.58 13.43
CA GLY A 136 -2.71 -0.34 12.79
C GLY A 136 -3.37 -0.03 11.45
N ASN A 137 -4.36 -0.81 11.02
CA ASN A 137 -5.14 -0.46 9.83
C ASN A 137 -6.17 0.61 10.13
N ALA A 138 -6.49 1.40 9.10
CA ALA A 138 -7.49 2.45 9.16
C ALA A 138 -8.57 2.22 8.09
N PHE A 139 -9.83 2.25 8.50
CA PHE A 139 -10.99 2.13 7.62
C PHE A 139 -11.80 3.41 7.68
N SER A 140 -12.16 3.97 6.52
CA SER A 140 -12.77 5.31 6.45
C SER A 140 -14.23 5.24 6.05
N ALA A 141 -15.01 6.20 6.54
CA ALA A 141 -16.40 6.43 6.14
C ALA A 141 -16.71 7.92 6.11
N THR A 142 -17.83 8.29 5.53
CA THR A 142 -18.32 9.69 5.55
C THR A 142 -19.70 9.79 6.19
N TYR A 143 -20.02 10.91 6.81
CA TYR A 143 -21.39 11.23 7.24
C TYR A 143 -21.81 12.60 6.66
N PRO A 144 -22.98 12.74 6.01
CA PRO A 144 -23.91 11.68 5.64
C PRO A 144 -23.23 10.58 4.81
N PRO A 145 -23.65 9.31 4.92
CA PRO A 145 -23.06 8.23 4.15
C PRO A 145 -23.14 8.57 2.68
N SER A 146 -21.99 8.62 2.02
CA SER A 146 -21.94 8.76 0.57
C SER A 146 -22.73 7.62 -0.04
N ALA A 147 -23.60 7.91 -1.00
CA ALA A 147 -24.37 6.91 -1.75
C ALA A 147 -23.48 5.94 -2.56
N VAL A 148 -22.16 6.06 -2.43
CA VAL A 148 -21.16 5.31 -3.16
C VAL A 148 -20.12 4.77 -2.16
N ALA A 149 -20.19 3.47 -1.87
CA ALA A 149 -19.21 2.71 -1.07
C ALA A 149 -17.75 2.84 -1.57
N LEU A 150 -17.58 3.36 -2.78
CA LEU A 150 -16.30 3.55 -3.44
C LEU A 150 -15.59 4.85 -3.05
N ALA A 151 -16.32 5.93 -2.73
CA ALA A 151 -15.69 7.15 -2.20
C ALA A 151 -14.99 6.88 -0.85
N GLU A 152 -15.51 5.93 -0.07
CA GLU A 152 -14.93 5.45 1.18
C GLU A 152 -13.68 4.58 0.95
N GLN A 153 -13.63 3.80 -0.14
CA GLN A 153 -12.43 3.06 -0.57
C GLN A 153 -11.31 3.99 -1.03
N ALA A 154 -11.62 5.06 -1.76
CA ALA A 154 -10.64 6.10 -2.12
C ALA A 154 -10.04 6.76 -0.86
N LEU A 155 -10.90 7.15 0.09
CA LEU A 155 -10.48 7.80 1.34
C LEU A 155 -9.68 6.87 2.28
N ALA A 156 -10.05 5.58 2.34
CA ALA A 156 -9.39 4.56 3.15
C ALA A 156 -8.02 4.11 2.58
N SER A 157 -7.81 4.23 1.26
CA SER A 157 -6.55 3.86 0.61
C SER A 157 -5.43 4.92 0.73
N GLY A 158 -5.68 6.06 1.39
CA GLY A 158 -4.68 7.14 1.52
C GLY A 158 -4.39 7.88 0.20
N VAL A 159 -5.24 7.69 -0.81
CA VAL A 159 -5.08 8.27 -2.14
C VAL A 159 -5.62 9.70 -2.16
N ILE A 160 -4.87 10.62 -2.76
CA ILE A 160 -5.36 11.93 -3.21
C ILE A 160 -5.70 11.77 -4.69
N GLY A 161 -6.98 11.84 -5.04
CA GLY A 161 -7.47 11.84 -6.42
C GLY A 161 -8.50 10.75 -6.73
N ASP A 162 -8.87 10.65 -8.00
CA ASP A 162 -10.02 9.88 -8.48
C ASP A 162 -9.70 8.40 -8.78
N LEU A 163 -8.46 7.94 -8.60
CA LEU A 163 -8.04 6.60 -8.99
C LEU A 163 -7.77 5.71 -7.78
N TYR A 164 -8.60 4.70 -7.55
CA TYR A 164 -8.32 3.67 -6.54
C TYR A 164 -7.41 2.58 -7.10
N ILE A 165 -6.44 2.15 -6.31
CA ILE A 165 -5.49 1.09 -6.67
C ILE A 165 -5.69 -0.11 -5.74
N ALA A 166 -5.97 -1.27 -6.31
CA ALA A 166 -6.10 -2.52 -5.58
C ALA A 166 -4.71 -3.16 -5.37
N PHE A 167 -4.00 -2.78 -4.30
CA PHE A 167 -2.62 -3.23 -4.06
C PHE A 167 -2.43 -4.75 -3.97
N HIS A 168 -3.43 -5.51 -3.51
CA HIS A 168 -3.37 -6.97 -3.50
C HIS A 168 -3.27 -7.59 -4.92
N SER A 169 -3.61 -6.82 -5.96
CA SER A 169 -3.47 -7.24 -7.36
C SER A 169 -2.10 -6.89 -7.97
N PHE A 170 -1.23 -6.20 -7.22
CA PHE A 170 0.07 -5.76 -7.71
C PHE A 170 0.98 -6.95 -8.02
N THR A 171 1.31 -7.11 -9.29
CA THR A 171 2.04 -8.27 -9.81
C THR A 171 3.18 -7.79 -10.68
N TRP A 172 4.35 -8.43 -10.61
CA TRP A 172 5.45 -8.17 -11.53
C TRP A 172 5.67 -9.33 -12.51
N TYR A 173 6.25 -8.97 -13.65
CA TYR A 173 6.48 -9.83 -14.79
C TYR A 173 7.89 -9.60 -15.31
N LYS A 174 8.47 -10.64 -15.91
CA LYS A 174 9.57 -10.49 -16.85
C LYS A 174 8.98 -10.20 -18.23
N VAL A 175 9.55 -9.24 -18.93
CA VAL A 175 9.24 -8.98 -20.33
C VAL A 175 10.17 -9.85 -21.17
N VAL A 176 9.59 -10.76 -21.94
CA VAL A 176 10.31 -11.73 -22.76
C VAL A 176 9.87 -11.66 -24.21
N THR A 177 10.76 -11.98 -25.13
CA THR A 177 10.41 -12.11 -26.55
C THR A 177 9.78 -13.48 -26.79
N CYS A 178 8.49 -13.52 -27.14
CA CYS A 178 7.73 -14.75 -27.30
C CYS A 178 7.58 -15.21 -28.76
N ASN A 179 7.58 -14.29 -29.73
CA ASN A 179 7.41 -14.59 -31.16
C ASN A 179 8.38 -13.76 -32.03
N GLY A 180 9.68 -13.96 -31.86
CA GLY A 180 10.73 -13.30 -32.64
C GLY A 180 10.93 -11.80 -32.33
N THR A 181 9.89 -10.99 -32.50
CA THR A 181 9.90 -9.52 -32.24
C THR A 181 8.86 -9.11 -31.20
N GLN A 182 7.85 -9.93 -30.92
CA GLN A 182 6.79 -9.60 -29.97
C GLN A 182 7.26 -9.76 -28.52
N GLN A 183 6.99 -8.75 -27.71
CA GLN A 183 7.20 -8.77 -26.27
C GLN A 183 5.96 -9.35 -25.56
N CYS A 184 6.20 -10.25 -24.61
CA CYS A 184 5.20 -10.91 -23.78
C CYS A 184 5.52 -10.76 -22.30
N LEU A 185 4.48 -10.88 -21.46
CA LEU A 185 4.59 -10.81 -20.01
C LEU A 185 4.64 -12.22 -19.41
N GLN A 186 5.74 -12.56 -18.75
CA GLN A 186 5.86 -13.79 -17.99
C GLN A 186 5.70 -13.49 -16.50
N LYS A 187 4.54 -13.86 -15.93
CA LYS A 187 4.21 -13.63 -14.51
C LYS A 187 5.27 -14.26 -13.61
N GLN A 188 5.76 -13.48 -12.64
CA GLN A 188 6.76 -13.96 -11.69
C GLN A 188 6.21 -14.03 -10.26
N GLY A 189 5.40 -13.05 -9.84
CA GLY A 189 4.82 -13.06 -8.50
C GLY A 189 4.28 -11.70 -8.07
N ASN A 190 4.12 -11.52 -6.76
CA ASN A 190 3.68 -10.26 -6.16
C ASN A 190 4.71 -9.15 -6.45
N GLY A 191 4.25 -7.99 -6.92
CA GLY A 191 5.11 -6.89 -7.36
C GLY A 191 6.04 -6.31 -6.30
N PHE A 192 5.79 -6.59 -5.01
CA PHE A 192 6.69 -6.22 -3.91
C PHE A 192 7.89 -7.16 -3.74
N ALA A 193 7.96 -8.27 -4.49
CA ALA A 193 8.96 -9.31 -4.34
C ALA A 193 9.89 -9.43 -5.57
N VAL A 194 10.26 -8.31 -6.19
CA VAL A 194 11.21 -8.30 -7.31
C VAL A 194 12.61 -8.69 -6.81
N PRO A 195 13.21 -9.81 -7.25
CA PRO A 195 14.56 -10.18 -6.87
C PRO A 195 15.57 -9.24 -7.52
N ALA A 196 16.61 -8.86 -6.78
CA ALA A 196 17.70 -8.04 -7.32
C ALA A 196 18.51 -8.68 -8.46
N THR A 197 18.44 -10.01 -8.59
CA THR A 197 19.03 -10.74 -9.71
C THR A 197 18.18 -10.62 -10.98
N SER A 198 16.98 -10.05 -10.93
CA SER A 198 16.10 -9.84 -12.08
C SER A 198 16.48 -8.63 -12.94
N THR A 199 17.57 -7.93 -12.61
CA THR A 199 17.94 -6.60 -13.14
C THR A 199 18.59 -6.59 -14.52
N THR A 200 18.85 -7.77 -15.10
CA THR A 200 19.37 -7.89 -16.47
C THR A 200 18.28 -8.10 -17.51
N ALA A 201 17.04 -8.36 -17.09
CA ALA A 201 15.90 -8.53 -17.96
C ALA A 201 14.91 -7.37 -17.77
N PRO A 202 14.24 -6.90 -18.82
CA PRO A 202 13.22 -5.88 -18.64
C PRO A 202 12.05 -6.42 -17.82
N ILE A 203 11.52 -5.57 -16.95
CA ILE A 203 10.42 -5.92 -16.06
C ILE A 203 9.18 -5.08 -16.36
N ALA A 204 8.04 -5.61 -15.95
CA ALA A 204 6.76 -4.93 -16.05
C ALA A 204 5.94 -5.18 -14.79
N PHE A 205 5.00 -4.28 -14.54
CA PHE A 205 4.10 -4.34 -13.41
C PHE A 205 2.66 -4.28 -13.90
N SER A 206 1.78 -5.02 -13.22
CA SER A 206 0.34 -4.85 -13.40
C SER A 206 -0.34 -4.55 -12.08
N MET A 207 -1.34 -3.68 -12.12
CA MET A 207 -2.22 -3.42 -10.99
C MET A 207 -3.64 -3.18 -11.48
N THR A 208 -4.62 -3.60 -10.68
CA THR A 208 -6.02 -3.27 -10.92
C THR A 208 -6.30 -1.90 -10.33
N VAL A 209 -6.84 -1.02 -11.17
CA VAL A 209 -7.25 0.33 -10.79
C VAL A 209 -8.75 0.47 -11.02
N THR A 210 -9.40 1.35 -10.26
CA THR A 210 -10.81 1.68 -10.43
C THR A 210 -10.97 3.19 -10.40
N ASP A 211 -11.68 3.75 -11.38
CA ASP A 211 -12.07 5.15 -11.38
C ASP A 211 -13.19 5.40 -10.37
N LEU A 212 -12.88 6.18 -9.34
CA LEU A 212 -13.75 6.58 -8.25
C LEU A 212 -14.00 8.10 -8.24
N ASN A 213 -13.91 8.75 -9.39
CA ASN A 213 -14.17 10.18 -9.53
C ASN A 213 -15.49 10.57 -8.83
N PRO A 214 -15.49 11.55 -7.92
CA PRO A 214 -16.66 11.90 -7.11
C PRO A 214 -17.82 12.48 -7.96
N LEU A 215 -17.51 13.03 -9.13
CA LEU A 215 -18.49 13.52 -10.10
C LEU A 215 -19.02 12.40 -11.02
N ARG A 216 -18.58 11.15 -10.83
CA ARG A 216 -18.93 9.97 -11.65
C ARG A 216 -18.61 10.14 -13.14
N LEU A 217 -17.59 10.95 -13.43
CA LEU A 217 -17.08 11.14 -14.78
C LEU A 217 -16.04 10.06 -15.08
N ASN A 218 -15.97 9.65 -16.34
CA ASN A 218 -14.96 8.70 -16.79
C ASN A 218 -13.59 9.39 -16.86
N ILE A 219 -12.57 8.74 -16.34
CA ILE A 219 -11.18 9.16 -16.52
C ILE A 219 -10.65 8.60 -17.83
N THR A 220 -9.99 9.44 -18.61
CA THR A 220 -9.19 8.95 -19.73
C THR A 220 -7.72 8.95 -19.33
N LEU A 221 -7.09 7.79 -19.50
CA LEU A 221 -5.66 7.62 -19.34
C LEU A 221 -5.02 7.65 -20.74
N ASP A 222 -3.83 8.23 -20.82
CA ASP A 222 -3.04 8.25 -22.04
C ASP A 222 -1.58 7.83 -21.81
N GLN A 223 -0.75 8.06 -22.82
CA GLN A 223 0.66 7.65 -22.82
C GLN A 223 1.49 8.33 -21.73
N PHE A 224 0.95 9.38 -21.09
CA PHE A 224 1.58 10.10 -19.99
C PHE A 224 1.08 9.64 -18.62
N THR A 225 0.33 8.53 -18.53
CA THR A 225 0.12 7.85 -17.26
C THR A 225 1.41 7.16 -16.83
N LEU A 226 1.92 7.58 -15.67
CA LEU A 226 3.21 7.19 -15.14
C LEU A 226 3.03 6.55 -13.77
N MET A 227 3.63 5.39 -13.56
CA MET A 227 3.87 4.83 -12.24
C MET A 227 5.31 5.13 -11.82
N THR A 228 5.49 5.83 -10.71
CA THR A 228 6.79 6.05 -10.07
C THR A 228 6.93 5.12 -8.89
N GLU A 229 7.97 4.29 -8.91
CA GLU A 229 8.36 3.42 -7.80
C GLU A 229 9.49 4.08 -7.01
N PHE A 230 9.38 4.11 -5.68
CA PHE A 230 10.40 4.66 -4.79
C PHE A 230 11.12 3.55 -4.04
N VAL A 231 12.43 3.51 -4.24
CA VAL A 231 13.32 2.46 -3.76
C VAL A 231 14.37 3.11 -2.87
N PRO A 232 14.37 2.82 -1.55
CA PRO A 232 15.30 3.39 -0.60
C PRO A 232 16.72 2.87 -0.79
N PRO A 233 17.70 3.51 -0.14
CA PRO A 233 19.02 2.91 -0.02
C PRO A 233 18.96 1.58 0.76
N VAL A 234 19.81 0.64 0.35
CA VAL A 234 19.98 -0.66 1.04
C VAL A 234 20.44 -0.40 2.49
N PRO A 235 19.71 -0.90 3.51
CA PRO A 235 20.13 -0.74 4.90
C PRO A 235 21.53 -1.31 5.14
N GLY A 236 22.42 -0.54 5.78
CA GLY A 236 23.78 -0.97 6.13
C GLY A 236 24.90 -0.46 5.21
N PHE A 237 24.57 0.11 4.04
CA PHE A 237 25.51 0.89 3.23
C PHE A 237 25.35 2.37 3.59
N GLY A 238 26.16 2.86 4.53
CA GLY A 238 26.09 4.24 5.02
C GLY A 238 26.02 5.27 3.88
N GLY A 239 24.91 6.01 3.81
CA GLY A 239 24.76 7.18 2.92
C GLY A 239 24.27 6.90 1.49
N GLY A 240 23.39 5.93 1.24
CA GLY A 240 22.80 5.75 -0.08
C GLY A 240 21.72 6.79 -0.43
N SER A 241 21.61 7.13 -1.73
CA SER A 241 20.49 7.94 -2.26
C SER A 241 19.27 7.06 -2.51
N ALA A 242 18.08 7.55 -2.19
CA ALA A 242 16.84 6.92 -2.62
C ALA A 242 16.71 7.04 -4.14
N ASN A 243 16.43 5.94 -4.82
CA ASN A 243 16.18 5.92 -6.25
C ASN A 243 14.68 5.98 -6.52
N SER A 244 14.31 6.57 -7.66
CA SER A 244 12.95 6.50 -8.18
C SER A 244 12.97 5.98 -9.60
N TYR A 245 12.05 5.08 -9.91
CA TYR A 245 11.93 4.43 -11.22
C TYR A 245 10.58 4.79 -11.83
N ALA A 246 10.62 5.25 -13.07
CA ALA A 246 9.46 5.73 -13.80
C ALA A 246 9.02 4.69 -14.83
N TRP A 247 7.76 4.27 -14.77
CA TRP A 247 7.16 3.24 -15.60
C TRP A 247 5.93 3.79 -16.32
N TYR A 248 6.01 3.92 -17.64
CA TYR A 248 4.87 4.32 -18.45
C TYR A 248 3.95 3.15 -18.74
N ILE A 249 2.67 3.48 -18.81
CA ILE A 249 1.63 2.56 -19.19
C ILE A 249 1.80 2.08 -20.62
N VAL A 250 1.49 0.81 -20.85
CA VAL A 250 1.66 0.14 -22.16
C VAL A 250 0.41 -0.62 -22.59
N SER A 251 -0.42 -1.06 -21.65
CA SER A 251 -1.61 -1.85 -21.95
C SER A 251 -2.63 -1.79 -20.81
N ASN A 252 -3.88 -2.09 -21.15
CA ASN A 252 -4.97 -2.38 -20.21
C ASN A 252 -5.37 -3.88 -20.26
N SER A 253 -4.52 -4.72 -20.85
CA SER A 253 -4.73 -6.16 -21.02
C SER A 253 -3.51 -6.97 -20.57
N THR A 254 -3.73 -8.24 -20.22
CA THR A 254 -2.66 -9.12 -19.72
C THR A 254 -1.69 -9.62 -20.78
N ASN A 255 -1.97 -9.41 -22.08
CA ASN A 255 -1.36 -10.25 -23.13
C ASN A 255 -0.69 -9.52 -24.29
N VAL A 256 -0.70 -8.18 -24.39
CA VAL A 256 -0.08 -7.50 -25.55
C VAL A 256 0.60 -6.18 -25.16
N LEU A 257 1.89 -6.08 -25.49
CA LEU A 257 2.72 -4.88 -25.42
C LEU A 257 2.93 -4.35 -26.85
N SER A 258 1.90 -3.79 -27.48
CA SER A 258 2.07 -2.94 -28.67
C SER A 258 2.02 -1.46 -28.26
N ALA A 259 2.32 -0.54 -29.17
CA ALA A 259 2.27 0.90 -28.91
C ALA A 259 1.01 1.29 -28.13
N TYR A 260 1.21 2.08 -27.09
CA TYR A 260 0.16 2.47 -26.16
C TYR A 260 -1.05 3.07 -26.92
N SER A 261 -2.26 2.66 -26.55
CA SER A 261 -3.49 3.30 -27.03
C SER A 261 -4.23 3.92 -25.86
N LYS A 262 -4.68 5.16 -26.05
CA LYS A 262 -5.50 5.89 -25.10
C LYS A 262 -6.72 5.06 -24.73
N PHE A 263 -7.01 4.94 -23.45
CA PHE A 263 -8.18 4.17 -22.99
C PHE A 263 -8.92 4.90 -21.88
N THR A 264 -10.23 4.71 -21.86
CA THR A 264 -11.13 5.31 -20.90
C THR A 264 -11.41 4.32 -19.78
N LEU A 265 -11.06 4.70 -18.56
CA LEU A 265 -11.56 4.06 -17.35
C LEU A 265 -13.00 4.50 -17.15
N PHE A 266 -13.91 3.53 -17.20
CA PHE A 266 -15.29 3.78 -16.84
C PHE A 266 -15.40 3.85 -15.32
N TYR A 267 -16.20 4.80 -14.84
CA TYR A 267 -16.50 4.93 -13.43
C TYR A 267 -16.91 3.59 -12.81
N ASN A 268 -16.32 3.25 -11.66
CA ASN A 268 -16.58 2.02 -10.91
C ASN A 268 -16.41 0.73 -11.73
N ARG A 269 -15.52 0.73 -12.73
CA ARG A 269 -15.12 -0.49 -13.43
C ARG A 269 -13.63 -0.77 -13.19
N PRO A 270 -13.29 -1.87 -12.48
CA PRO A 270 -11.91 -2.22 -12.27
C PRO A 270 -11.26 -2.63 -13.60
N VAL A 271 -10.07 -2.09 -13.88
CA VAL A 271 -9.27 -2.41 -15.06
C VAL A 271 -7.84 -2.68 -14.63
N THR A 272 -7.22 -3.71 -15.19
CA THR A 272 -5.81 -3.99 -14.95
C THR A 272 -4.94 -3.15 -15.89
N LEU A 273 -4.13 -2.27 -15.32
CA LEU A 273 -3.13 -1.49 -16.05
C LEU A 273 -1.81 -2.22 -16.02
N VAL A 274 -1.08 -2.16 -17.13
CA VAL A 274 0.28 -2.68 -17.25
C VAL A 274 1.25 -1.52 -17.50
N PHE A 275 2.31 -1.46 -16.70
CA PHE A 275 3.41 -0.50 -16.80
C PHE A 275 4.69 -1.25 -17.13
N ALA A 276 5.35 -0.91 -18.25
CA ALA A 276 6.54 -1.65 -18.70
C ALA A 276 7.58 -0.80 -19.42
N SER A 277 7.29 0.47 -19.72
CA SER A 277 8.19 1.30 -20.52
C SER A 277 8.91 2.39 -19.73
N SER A 278 10.15 2.70 -20.12
CA SER A 278 10.89 3.89 -19.65
C SER A 278 10.54 5.17 -20.41
N SER A 279 9.72 5.12 -21.47
CA SER A 279 9.35 6.28 -22.29
C SER A 279 7.85 6.29 -22.58
N ALA A 280 7.25 7.48 -22.61
CA ALA A 280 5.85 7.66 -22.98
C ALA A 280 5.60 7.20 -24.42
N GLY A 281 4.45 6.57 -24.65
CA GLY A 281 3.90 6.29 -26.00
C GLY A 281 4.57 5.15 -26.76
N THR A 282 5.65 4.60 -26.23
CA THR A 282 6.46 3.54 -26.86
C THR A 282 6.65 2.38 -25.90
N LEU A 283 6.96 1.21 -26.42
CA LEU A 283 7.46 0.11 -25.60
C LEU A 283 8.99 0.10 -25.69
N VAL A 284 9.61 0.84 -24.78
CA VAL A 284 11.04 0.69 -24.45
C VAL A 284 11.11 -0.11 -23.15
N PRO A 285 11.30 -1.44 -23.20
CA PRO A 285 11.31 -2.27 -21.99
C PRO A 285 12.38 -1.78 -21.02
N TYR A 286 12.00 -1.62 -19.74
CA TYR A 286 12.89 -1.02 -18.75
C TYR A 286 13.47 -2.07 -17.80
N ALA A 287 14.80 -2.07 -17.66
CA ALA A 287 15.57 -2.96 -16.79
C ALA A 287 16.41 -2.11 -15.80
N PRO A 288 15.81 -1.60 -14.71
CA PRO A 288 16.55 -0.85 -13.71
C PRO A 288 17.48 -1.76 -12.89
N VAL A 289 18.59 -1.20 -12.44
CA VAL A 289 19.47 -1.86 -11.47
C VAL A 289 18.89 -1.68 -10.07
N ILE A 290 18.13 -2.67 -9.61
CA ILE A 290 17.59 -2.79 -8.25
C ILE A 290 18.51 -3.73 -7.44
N LEU A 291 19.12 -3.23 -6.36
CA LEU A 291 20.07 -3.98 -5.55
C LEU A 291 19.39 -5.02 -4.63
N SER A 292 20.15 -6.02 -4.17
CA SER A 292 19.63 -7.06 -3.27
C SER A 292 19.30 -6.48 -1.90
N GLY A 293 18.15 -6.89 -1.35
CA GLY A 293 17.67 -6.42 -0.06
C GLY A 293 17.04 -5.02 -0.08
N THR A 294 16.76 -4.46 -1.26
CA THR A 294 16.07 -3.17 -1.34
C THR A 294 14.56 -3.34 -1.16
N ILE A 295 13.98 -2.54 -0.26
CA ILE A 295 12.56 -2.61 0.12
C ILE A 295 11.81 -1.52 -0.66
N THR A 296 10.94 -1.84 -1.60
CA THR A 296 10.13 -0.78 -2.24
C THR A 296 9.18 -0.17 -1.22
N TYR A 297 9.32 1.14 -0.96
CA TYR A 297 8.51 1.81 0.06
C TYR A 297 7.23 2.40 -0.48
N GLY A 298 7.15 2.76 -1.76
CA GLY A 298 5.97 3.42 -2.30
C GLY A 298 5.85 3.41 -3.82
N PHE A 299 4.61 3.50 -4.28
CA PHE A 299 4.24 3.70 -5.67
C PHE A 299 3.41 4.96 -5.78
N LEU A 300 3.62 5.73 -6.83
CA LEU A 300 2.84 6.88 -7.21
C LEU A 300 2.36 6.70 -8.64
N VAL A 301 1.05 6.59 -8.88
CA VAL A 301 0.51 6.62 -10.25
C VAL A 301 0.01 8.03 -10.54
N SER A 302 0.73 8.76 -11.37
CA SER A 302 0.38 10.11 -11.81
C SER A 302 -0.06 10.13 -13.28
N HIS A 303 -0.78 11.18 -13.66
CA HIS A 303 -1.24 11.43 -15.02
C HIS A 303 -1.15 12.93 -15.31
N GLY A 304 -1.20 13.31 -16.60
CA GLY A 304 -1.17 14.70 -17.03
C GLY A 304 0.21 15.35 -16.88
N CYS A 305 0.25 16.64 -16.53
CA CYS A 305 1.49 17.44 -16.45
C CYS A 305 2.60 16.85 -15.56
N GLN A 306 2.23 16.12 -14.49
CA GLN A 306 3.21 15.41 -13.65
C GLN A 306 3.86 14.23 -14.38
N GLY A 307 3.10 13.50 -15.21
CA GLY A 307 3.62 12.45 -16.08
C GLY A 307 4.47 13.00 -17.24
N MET A 308 4.18 14.22 -17.71
CA MET A 308 4.96 14.92 -18.74
C MET A 308 6.22 15.64 -18.19
N LYS A 309 6.48 15.60 -16.88
CA LYS A 309 7.56 16.36 -16.20
C LYS A 309 7.53 17.88 -16.50
N GLN A 310 6.35 18.45 -16.75
CA GLN A 310 6.21 19.88 -17.02
C GLN A 310 6.07 20.66 -15.72
N ALA A 311 6.83 21.75 -15.58
CA ALA A 311 6.85 22.59 -14.37
C ALA A 311 5.57 23.44 -14.19
N SER A 312 4.70 23.55 -15.20
CA SER A 312 3.49 24.36 -15.16
C SER A 312 2.30 23.64 -15.80
N CYS A 313 1.28 23.35 -14.98
CA CYS A 313 0.02 22.77 -15.43
C CYS A 313 -0.88 23.87 -15.99
N GLN A 314 -0.68 24.29 -17.24
CA GLN A 314 -1.71 25.06 -17.93
C GLN A 314 -2.84 24.12 -18.39
N SER A 315 -4.05 24.66 -18.54
CA SER A 315 -5.23 23.94 -19.04
C SER A 315 -5.08 23.62 -20.53
N THR A 316 -4.09 22.82 -20.89
CA THR A 316 -3.93 22.33 -22.25
C THR A 316 -4.91 21.19 -22.49
N THR A 317 -5.22 20.95 -23.76
CA THR A 317 -6.04 19.83 -24.26
C THR A 317 -5.53 18.45 -23.81
N ASP A 318 -4.28 18.37 -23.33
CA ASP A 318 -3.58 17.14 -22.99
C ASP A 318 -3.90 16.62 -21.58
N ASN A 319 -4.51 17.45 -20.71
CA ASN A 319 -5.00 17.01 -19.40
C ASN A 319 -6.47 16.58 -19.43
N TYR A 320 -7.16 16.62 -20.58
CA TYR A 320 -8.58 16.25 -20.73
C TYR A 320 -9.54 16.90 -19.72
N GLY A 321 -9.21 18.07 -19.18
CA GLY A 321 -10.00 18.73 -18.12
C GLY A 321 -9.85 18.10 -16.72
N GLN A 322 -8.91 17.16 -16.53
CA GLN A 322 -8.56 16.57 -15.24
C GLN A 322 -7.61 17.53 -14.50
N VAL A 323 -8.04 18.07 -13.36
CA VAL A 323 -7.37 19.19 -12.68
C VAL A 323 -6.37 18.75 -11.62
N SER A 324 -6.38 17.47 -11.21
CA SER A 324 -5.53 16.95 -10.13
C SER A 324 -4.68 15.78 -10.60
N PRO A 325 -3.36 15.75 -10.30
CA PRO A 325 -2.60 14.51 -10.38
C PRO A 325 -3.21 13.48 -9.44
N TYR A 326 -3.31 12.25 -9.90
CA TYR A 326 -3.61 11.11 -9.04
C TYR A 326 -2.36 10.82 -8.22
N VAL A 327 -2.51 10.73 -6.90
CA VAL A 327 -1.43 10.44 -5.97
C VAL A 327 -1.92 9.35 -5.05
N SER A 328 -1.64 8.11 -5.42
CA SER A 328 -1.67 7.00 -4.47
C SER A 328 -0.28 6.90 -3.85
N THR A 329 -0.17 6.64 -2.55
CA THR A 329 1.09 6.27 -1.92
C THR A 329 0.88 4.97 -1.15
N LEU A 330 1.86 4.08 -1.25
CA LEU A 330 2.07 3.02 -0.28
C LEU A 330 3.22 3.49 0.61
N TYR A 331 3.16 3.17 1.90
CA TYR A 331 4.32 3.18 2.78
C TYR A 331 4.44 1.75 3.32
N TYR A 332 5.52 1.05 2.93
CA TYR A 332 5.87 -0.28 3.46
C TYR A 332 6.86 -0.17 4.62
#